data_AF-A0A0B1T5T5-F1
#
_entry.id   AF-A0A0B1T5T5-F1
#
_cell.length_a   1.000
_cell.length_b   1.000
_cell.length_c   1.000
_cell.angle_alpha   90.00
_cell.angle_beta   90.00
_cell.angle_gamma   90.00
#
_symmetry.space_group_name_H-M   'P 1'
#
loop_
_entity.id
_entity.type
_entity.pdbx_description
1 polymer ?
#
loop_
_entity_poly.entity_id
_entity_poly.type
_entity_poly.pdbx_seq_one_letter_code
_entity_poly.pdbx_strand_id
1 'polypeptide(L)'
;MLIPFRSHYIYIMGTIISNIVIVANQNELLLSNPGWGVAAAAAVRHKNFNCIVTLDITGMILVYGYNQDSMMKNELVPLLCFNAFSNATYLTATLSNEVLLIAVMGVVGNVIVYEIPVKTIITELGG
;
A
#
# COMPACT_ATOMS: atom_id res chain seq x y z
N MET A 1 -15.13 -3.09 -24.06
CA MET A 1 -14.45 -3.37 -22.78
C MET A 1 -13.81 -2.07 -22.34
N LEU A 2 -14.32 -1.45 -21.27
CA LEU A 2 -13.88 -0.15 -20.79
C LEU A 2 -12.75 -0.40 -19.80
N ILE A 3 -11.49 -0.22 -20.22
CA ILE A 3 -10.37 -0.19 -19.29
C ILE A 3 -10.39 1.21 -18.68
N PRO A 4 -10.71 1.38 -17.39
CA PRO A 4 -10.77 2.70 -16.78
C PRO A 4 -9.40 3.39 -16.88
N PHE A 5 -9.42 4.70 -17.15
CA PHE A 5 -8.22 5.53 -17.31
C PHE A 5 -7.35 5.45 -16.05
N ARG A 6 -6.08 5.02 -16.19
CA ARG A 6 -5.07 4.86 -15.12
C ARG A 6 -5.41 3.82 -14.06
N SER A 7 -5.67 2.58 -14.47
CA SER A 7 -5.76 1.43 -13.56
C SER A 7 -4.41 1.12 -12.91
N HIS A 8 -4.38 0.95 -11.59
CA HIS A 8 -3.27 0.29 -10.90
C HIS A 8 -3.60 -1.18 -10.80
N TYR A 9 -2.72 -2.03 -11.33
CA TYR A 9 -2.82 -3.48 -11.17
C TYR A 9 -1.77 -3.92 -10.16
N ILE A 10 -2.23 -4.49 -9.05
CA ILE A 10 -1.36 -5.09 -8.03
C ILE A 10 -1.49 -6.59 -8.18
N TYR A 11 -0.38 -7.28 -8.42
CA TYR A 11 -0.34 -8.73 -8.32
C TYR A 11 0.73 -9.15 -7.32
N ILE A 12 0.39 -10.19 -6.55
CA ILE A 12 1.23 -10.76 -5.51
C ILE A 12 1.79 -12.07 -6.08
N MET A 13 3.10 -12.10 -6.34
CA MET A 13 3.75 -13.32 -6.80
C MET A 13 3.98 -14.24 -5.59
N GLY A 14 3.26 -15.36 -5.59
CA GLY A 14 3.24 -16.33 -4.49
C GLY A 14 4.57 -17.09 -4.36
N THR A 15 5.47 -16.57 -3.52
CA THR A 15 6.52 -17.37 -2.87
C THR A 15 6.57 -17.02 -1.37
N ILE A 16 7.43 -17.71 -0.61
CA ILE A 16 7.66 -17.45 0.83
C ILE A 16 7.93 -15.95 1.10
N ILE A 17 8.52 -15.25 0.13
CA ILE A 17 8.64 -13.80 0.08
C ILE A 17 7.71 -13.31 -1.05
N SER A 18 6.67 -12.56 -0.71
CA SER A 18 5.75 -12.04 -1.72
C SER A 18 6.38 -10.84 -2.42
N ASN A 19 6.67 -10.97 -3.72
CA ASN A 19 6.98 -9.84 -4.57
C ASN A 19 5.67 -9.18 -4.99
N ILE A 20 5.49 -7.92 -4.61
CA ILE A 20 4.30 -7.15 -4.95
C ILE A 20 4.70 -6.26 -6.12
N VAL A 21 4.06 -6.45 -7.27
CA VAL A 21 4.34 -5.65 -8.45
C VAL A 21 3.15 -4.76 -8.73
N ILE A 22 3.44 -3.50 -9.05
CA ILE A 22 2.44 -2.53 -9.46
C ILE A 22 2.70 -2.19 -10.90
N VAL A 23 1.66 -2.29 -11.72
CA VAL A 23 1.69 -1.74 -13.07
C VAL A 23 1.08 -0.34 -13.01
N ALA A 24 1.92 0.68 -13.14
CA ALA A 24 1.52 2.09 -13.19
C ALA A 24 2.06 2.71 -14.49
N ASN A 25 1.19 3.34 -15.28
CA ASN A 25 1.57 3.94 -16.57
C ASN A 25 2.37 3.00 -17.50
N GLN A 26 2.00 1.72 -17.55
CA GLN A 26 2.68 0.66 -18.35
C GLN A 26 4.09 0.28 -17.87
N ASN A 27 4.54 0.81 -16.73
CA ASN A 27 5.78 0.39 -16.07
C ASN A 27 5.47 -0.53 -14.90
N GLU A 28 6.25 -1.60 -14.77
CA GLU A 28 6.23 -2.48 -13.62
C GLU A 28 7.15 -1.95 -12.53
N LEU A 29 6.65 -1.90 -11.31
CA LEU A 29 7.37 -1.46 -10.12
C LEU A 29 7.32 -2.54 -9.08
N LEU A 30 8.48 -2.97 -8.62
CA LEU A 30 8.58 -3.88 -7.50
C LEU A 30 8.40 -3.10 -6.20
N LEU A 31 7.55 -3.58 -5.29
CA LEU A 31 7.57 -3.12 -3.91
C LEU A 31 8.51 -4.00 -3.11
N SER A 32 9.45 -3.37 -2.41
CA SER A 32 10.28 -4.04 -1.43
C SER A 32 9.40 -4.54 -0.29
N ASN A 33 9.40 -5.85 -0.03
CA ASN A 33 8.59 -6.46 1.01
C ASN A 33 9.49 -7.08 2.10
N PRO A 34 9.81 -6.34 3.18
CA PRO A 34 10.53 -6.88 4.33
C PRO A 34 9.68 -7.82 5.19
N GLY A 35 8.37 -7.92 4.94
CA GLY A 35 7.44 -8.77 5.67
C GLY A 35 7.32 -10.19 5.12
N TRP A 36 6.27 -10.87 5.56
CA TRP A 36 5.94 -12.23 5.13
C TRP A 36 5.02 -12.21 3.90
N GLY A 37 4.34 -13.33 3.65
CA GLY A 37 3.33 -13.44 2.60
C GLY A 37 2.26 -12.35 2.73
N VAL A 38 1.90 -11.73 1.61
CA VAL A 38 0.95 -10.61 1.60
C VAL A 38 -0.48 -11.14 1.60
N ALA A 39 -1.26 -10.76 2.60
CA ALA A 39 -2.64 -11.17 2.77
C ALA A 39 -3.61 -10.23 2.02
N ALA A 40 -3.32 -8.93 2.00
CA ALA A 40 -4.15 -7.94 1.33
C ALA A 40 -3.34 -6.71 0.89
N ALA A 41 -3.84 -5.98 -0.10
CA ALA A 41 -3.28 -4.72 -0.55
C ALA A 41 -4.39 -3.75 -0.97
N ALA A 42 -4.16 -2.45 -0.76
CA ALA A 42 -5.04 -1.39 -1.18
C ALA A 42 -4.23 -0.27 -1.85
N ALA A 43 -4.77 0.32 -2.91
CA ALA A 43 -4.19 1.49 -3.57
C ALA A 43 -5.09 2.70 -3.33
N VAL A 44 -4.48 3.83 -2.98
CA VAL A 44 -5.18 5.09 -2.74
C VAL A 44 -4.45 6.21 -3.47
N ARG A 45 -5.21 7.13 -4.06
CA ARG A 45 -4.66 8.24 -4.82
C ARG A 45 -4.90 9.57 -4.12
N HIS A 46 -3.82 10.28 -3.84
CA HIS A 46 -3.85 11.70 -3.48
C HIS A 46 -3.69 12.57 -4.74
N LYS A 47 -3.94 13.88 -4.63
CA LYS A 47 -3.72 14.83 -5.74
C LYS A 47 -2.28 14.84 -6.25
N ASN A 48 -1.31 14.63 -5.35
CA ASN A 48 0.13 14.79 -5.66
C ASN A 48 0.90 13.47 -5.74
N PHE A 49 0.40 12.40 -5.13
CA PHE A 49 1.09 11.11 -5.04
C PHE A 49 0.07 9.97 -5.02
N ASN A 50 0.53 8.74 -5.24
CA ASN A 50 -0.24 7.53 -4.98
C ASN A 50 0.37 6.82 -3.78
N CYS A 51 -0.49 6.18 -3.00
CA CYS A 51 -0.10 5.32 -1.90
C CYS A 51 -0.57 3.90 -2.16
N ILE A 52 0.25 2.97 -1.72
CA ILE A 52 -0.12 1.56 -1.65
C ILE A 52 0.10 1.12 -0.23
N VAL A 53 -0.88 0.42 0.30
CA VAL A 53 -0.85 -0.13 1.64
C VAL A 53 -0.94 -1.63 1.48
N THR A 54 -0.05 -2.36 2.13
CA THR A 54 -0.06 -3.82 2.11
C THR A 54 -0.16 -4.33 3.54
N LEU A 55 -0.79 -5.48 3.69
CA LEU A 55 -0.94 -6.21 4.94
C LEU A 55 -0.37 -7.61 4.73
N ASP A 56 0.59 -8.00 5.55
CA ASP A 56 1.11 -9.37 5.55
C ASP A 56 0.34 -10.30 6.52
N ILE A 57 0.60 -11.60 6.41
CA ILE A 57 -0.03 -12.64 7.24
C ILE A 57 0.29 -12.53 8.75
N THR A 58 1.31 -11.75 9.13
CA THR A 58 1.65 -11.50 10.53
C THR A 58 0.96 -10.27 11.10
N GLY A 59 0.27 -9.51 10.25
CA GLY A 59 -0.36 -8.24 10.60
C GLY A 59 0.53 -7.03 10.34
N MET A 60 1.67 -7.18 9.67
CA MET A 60 2.54 -6.05 9.33
C MET A 60 1.89 -5.22 8.23
N ILE A 61 1.78 -3.92 8.47
CA ILE A 61 1.32 -2.93 7.50
C ILE A 61 2.54 -2.19 6.95
N LEU A 62 2.64 -2.16 5.63
CA LEU A 62 3.62 -1.36 4.92
C LEU A 62 2.90 -0.30 4.08
N VAL A 63 3.38 0.93 4.14
CA VAL A 63 2.86 2.05 3.35
C VAL A 63 3.93 2.49 2.38
N TYR A 64 3.62 2.44 1.10
CA TYR A 64 4.46 2.88 0.00
C TYR A 64 3.86 4.16 -0.58
N GLY A 65 4.71 5.02 -1.13
CA GLY A 65 4.28 6.21 -1.85
C GLY A 65 5.12 6.44 -3.10
N TYR A 66 4.51 7.03 -4.11
CA TYR A 66 5.20 7.47 -5.32
C TYR A 66 4.46 8.59 -6.05
N ASN A 67 5.20 9.43 -6.77
CA ASN A 67 4.63 10.40 -7.70
C ASN A 67 4.59 9.79 -9.11
N GLN A 68 3.48 9.95 -9.84
CA GLN A 68 3.36 9.42 -11.20
C GLN A 68 4.35 10.05 -12.18
N ASP A 69 4.75 11.29 -11.93
CA ASP A 69 5.58 12.09 -12.84
C ASP A 69 7.08 11.87 -12.61
N SER A 70 7.49 11.30 -11.47
CA SER A 70 8.91 11.09 -11.10
C SER A 70 9.27 9.61 -10.96
N MET A 71 8.67 8.77 -11.79
CA MET A 71 8.87 7.32 -11.84
C MET A 71 10.21 6.94 -12.46
N MET A 72 11.31 7.12 -11.72
CA MET A 72 12.66 6.76 -12.16
C MET A 72 13.19 5.48 -11.51
N LYS A 73 12.49 4.92 -10.51
CA LYS A 73 12.95 3.77 -9.72
C LYS A 73 12.15 2.51 -10.10
N ASN A 74 12.85 1.40 -10.32
CA ASN A 74 12.24 0.09 -10.57
C ASN A 74 11.75 -0.59 -9.29
N GLU A 75 12.15 -0.08 -8.12
CA GLU A 75 11.76 -0.59 -6.80
C GLU A 75 11.29 0.55 -5.89
N LEU A 76 10.21 0.31 -5.15
CA LEU A 76 9.67 1.19 -4.13
C LEU A 76 9.88 0.58 -2.75
N VAL A 77 10.57 1.32 -1.88
CA VAL A 77 10.79 0.97 -0.48
C VAL A 77 9.60 1.48 0.35
N PRO A 78 9.15 0.76 1.39
CA PRO A 78 8.10 1.26 2.27
C PRO A 78 8.55 2.55 2.97
N LEU A 79 7.67 3.55 2.96
CA LEU A 79 7.85 4.81 3.68
C LEU A 79 7.55 4.64 5.17
N LEU A 80 6.55 3.82 5.49
CA LEU A 80 6.16 3.53 6.86
C LEU A 80 5.96 2.03 7.03
N CYS A 81 6.29 1.54 8.22
CA CYS A 81 6.11 0.16 8.64
C CYS A 81 5.60 0.14 10.08
N PHE A 82 4.53 -0.60 10.33
CA PHE A 82 3.98 -0.80 11.67
C PHE A 82 3.13 -2.06 11.74
N ASN A 83 2.90 -2.58 12.94
CA ASN A 83 2.06 -3.77 13.12
C ASN A 83 0.62 -3.39 13.44
N ALA A 84 -0.29 -4.08 12.77
CA ALA A 84 -1.67 -4.20 13.19
C ALA A 84 -1.79 -5.17 14.38
N PHE A 85 -3.02 -5.63 14.63
CA PHE A 85 -3.28 -6.74 15.55
C PHE A 85 -3.11 -8.09 14.85
N SER A 86 -2.87 -9.15 15.62
CA SER A 86 -2.70 -10.52 15.11
C SER A 86 -3.96 -11.02 14.38
N ASN A 87 -3.78 -11.83 13.32
CA ASN A 87 -4.86 -12.37 12.49
C ASN A 87 -5.67 -11.33 11.69
N ALA A 88 -5.07 -10.16 11.45
CA ALA A 88 -5.54 -9.22 10.46
C ALA A 88 -5.50 -9.86 9.06
N THR A 89 -6.62 -9.83 8.34
CA THR A 89 -6.75 -10.52 7.03
C THR A 89 -7.27 -9.61 5.93
N TYR A 90 -8.12 -8.64 6.27
CA TYR A 90 -8.70 -7.73 5.31
C TYR A 90 -8.16 -6.33 5.52
N LEU A 91 -7.95 -5.63 4.41
CA LEU A 91 -7.40 -4.29 4.37
C LEU A 91 -8.24 -3.45 3.41
N THR A 92 -8.60 -2.25 3.83
CA THR A 92 -8.99 -1.18 2.93
C THR A 92 -8.32 0.11 3.37
N ALA A 93 -8.07 0.99 2.41
CA ALA A 93 -7.49 2.28 2.68
C ALA A 93 -8.22 3.35 1.87
N THR A 94 -8.35 4.53 2.46
CA THR A 94 -8.94 5.69 1.79
C THR A 94 -8.26 6.96 2.29
N LEU A 95 -8.30 8.00 1.48
CA LEU A 95 -7.91 9.34 1.89
C LEU A 95 -9.16 10.11 2.26
N SER A 96 -9.16 10.69 3.46
CA SER A 96 -10.18 11.62 3.91
C SER A 96 -9.49 12.90 4.35
N ASN A 97 -9.68 13.98 3.59
CA ASN A 97 -8.96 15.23 3.74
C ASN A 97 -7.43 15.01 3.73
N GLU A 98 -6.73 15.44 4.78
CA GLU A 98 -5.27 15.36 4.95
C GLU A 98 -4.86 14.14 5.80
N VAL A 99 -5.67 13.08 5.80
CA VAL A 99 -5.43 11.84 6.56
C VAL A 99 -5.63 10.62 5.66
N LEU A 100 -4.64 9.73 5.66
CA LEU A 100 -4.78 8.36 5.16
C LEU A 100 -5.41 7.51 6.26
N LEU A 101 -6.61 7.01 5.99
CA LEU A 101 -7.32 6.06 6.83
C LEU A 101 -7.03 4.65 6.33
N ILE A 102 -6.54 3.79 7.21
CA ILE A 102 -6.29 2.38 6.94
C ILE A 102 -7.17 1.57 7.87
N ALA A 103 -8.19 0.91 7.33
CA ALA A 103 -9.05 0.02 8.09
C ALA A 103 -8.60 -1.43 7.87
N VAL A 104 -8.38 -2.12 8.98
CA VAL A 104 -7.96 -3.52 9.02
C VAL A 104 -8.97 -4.33 9.80
N MET A 105 -9.39 -5.45 9.23
CA MET A 105 -10.34 -6.37 9.85
C MET A 105 -9.72 -7.75 10.01
N GLY A 106 -9.94 -8.34 11.18
CA GLY A 106 -9.52 -9.69 11.50
C GLY A 106 -10.57 -10.71 11.11
N VAL A 107 -10.18 -11.99 11.13
CA VAL A 107 -11.08 -13.11 10.83
C VAL A 107 -12.31 -13.19 11.76
N VAL A 108 -12.23 -12.62 12.96
CA VAL A 108 -13.32 -12.62 13.96
C VAL A 108 -14.15 -11.32 13.94
N GLY A 109 -13.96 -10.48 12.91
CA GLY A 109 -14.77 -9.29 12.69
C GLY A 109 -14.43 -8.07 13.54
N ASN A 110 -13.33 -8.12 14.29
CA ASN A 110 -12.76 -6.93 14.92
C ASN A 110 -12.13 -6.03 13.86
N VAL A 111 -12.45 -4.73 13.92
CA VAL A 111 -11.97 -3.71 12.97
C VAL A 111 -11.19 -2.66 13.74
N ILE A 112 -10.00 -2.32 13.24
CA ILE A 112 -9.21 -1.18 13.71
C ILE A 112 -8.99 -0.23 12.55
N VAL A 113 -9.11 1.06 12.81
CA VAL A 113 -8.82 2.12 11.84
C VAL A 113 -7.58 2.88 12.33
N TYR A 114 -6.56 2.92 11.49
CA TYR A 114 -5.36 3.70 11.70
C TYR A 114 -5.45 5.00 10.90
N GLU A 115 -4.98 6.09 11.52
CA GLU A 115 -4.96 7.41 10.92
C GLU A 115 -3.52 7.87 10.74
N ILE A 116 -3.11 8.12 9.50
CA ILE A 116 -1.78 8.62 9.17
C ILE A 116 -1.93 10.00 8.53
N PRO A 117 -1.41 11.07 9.14
CA PRO A 117 -1.42 12.39 8.52
C PRO A 117 -0.68 12.35 7.18
N VAL A 118 -1.29 12.92 6.13
CA VAL A 118 -0.71 12.98 4.78
C VAL A 118 0.65 13.69 4.78
N LYS A 119 0.83 14.70 5.65
CA LYS A 119 2.12 15.37 5.84
C LYS A 119 3.26 14.40 6.19
N THR A 120 2.99 13.35 6.96
CA THR A 120 4.01 12.35 7.34
C THR A 120 4.48 11.60 6.10
N ILE A 121 3.55 11.21 5.23
CA ILE A 121 3.85 10.52 3.97
C ILE A 121 4.66 11.43 3.04
N ILE A 122 4.26 12.71 2.92
CA ILE A 122 4.96 13.69 2.08
C ILE A 122 6.41 13.90 2.57
N THR A 123 6.62 13.99 3.89
CA THR A 123 7.96 14.13 4.45
C THR A 123 8.84 12.93 4.08
N GLU A 124 8.34 11.69 4.24
CA GLU A 124 9.08 10.47 3.90
C GLU A 124 9.32 10.30 2.39
N LEU A 125 8.44 10.86 1.55
CA LEU A 125 8.62 10.87 0.09
C LEU A 125 9.83 11.72 -0.37
N GLY A 126 10.42 12.50 0.54
CA GLY A 126 11.53 13.40 0.25
C GLY A 126 11.04 14.83 0.04
N GLY A 127 10.44 15.42 1.09
CA GLY A 127 10.26 16.87 1.15
C GLY A 127 11.54 17.64 0.82
#